data_AF-A0A1H6F3I4-F1
#
_entry.id   AF-A0A1H6F3I4-F1
#
_cell.length_a   1.000
_cell.length_b   1.000
_cell.length_c   1.000
_cell.angle_alpha   90.00
_cell.angle_beta   90.00
_cell.angle_gamma   90.00
#
_symmetry.space_group_name_H-M   'P 1'
#
loop_
_entity.id
_entity.type
_entity.pdbx_description
1 polymer ?
#
loop_
_entity_poly.entity_id
_entity_poly.type
_entity_poly.pdbx_seq_one_letter_code
_entity_poly.pdbx_strand_id
1 'polypeptide(L)'
;MHGEFTTLGIKIAPSTVWEILKQAGHEPAPERVSTTWADFLRSPADALPACDFIETITVNGRRQYTLAIIEHTGRRIRVLGITAHPTASWVVQAVKNLVMDVEQAGCRARYLIRDRDAKFPALIDEILSEAGIQTVLTGIRMPRMNAIMERWVQSCRRELLDRCLIWNERHLRHALREYERFYNRHRAHQALGQAAPLRTVPDPITDPEQIIDLNIRRRDRLGGILHEYSHPA
;
A
#
# COMPACT_ATOMS: atom_id res chain seq x y z
N MET A 1 4.63 1.52 -16.14
CA MET A 1 5.00 2.30 -17.34
C MET A 1 4.25 3.62 -17.38
N HIS A 2 2.96 3.70 -17.74
CA HIS A 2 2.26 5.00 -17.81
C HIS A 2 2.37 5.86 -16.53
N GLY A 3 2.15 5.26 -15.36
CA GLY A 3 2.32 5.95 -14.08
C GLY A 3 3.73 6.49 -13.86
N GLU A 4 4.77 5.72 -14.17
CA GLU A 4 6.18 6.13 -14.01
C GLU A 4 6.57 7.32 -14.91
N PHE A 5 5.96 7.46 -16.09
CA PHE A 5 6.15 8.66 -16.91
C PHE A 5 5.41 9.86 -16.34
N THR A 6 4.20 9.63 -15.82
CA THR A 6 3.40 10.68 -15.18
C THR A 6 4.08 11.20 -13.90
N THR A 7 4.77 10.36 -13.14
CA THR A 7 5.55 10.79 -11.97
C THR A 7 6.79 11.62 -12.32
N LEU A 8 7.20 11.62 -13.59
CA LEU A 8 8.28 12.44 -14.15
C LEU A 8 7.76 13.67 -14.92
N GLY A 9 6.45 13.96 -14.87
CA GLY A 9 5.86 15.08 -15.61
C GLY A 9 5.70 14.83 -17.12
N ILE A 10 5.98 13.62 -17.60
CA ILE A 10 5.89 13.27 -19.02
C ILE A 10 4.46 12.77 -19.31
N LYS A 11 3.74 13.50 -20.17
CA LYS A 11 2.40 13.11 -20.63
C LYS A 11 2.52 12.19 -21.85
N ILE A 12 2.11 10.93 -21.69
CA ILE A 12 2.11 9.93 -22.76
C ILE A 12 0.71 9.37 -23.00
N ALA A 13 0.32 9.19 -24.27
CA ALA A 13 -0.96 8.57 -24.58
C ALA A 13 -0.96 7.08 -24.17
N PRO A 14 -2.06 6.54 -23.63
CA PRO A 14 -2.17 5.12 -23.30
C PRO A 14 -1.87 4.19 -24.49
N SER A 15 -2.24 4.61 -25.70
CA SER A 15 -1.94 3.89 -26.95
C SER A 15 -0.44 3.77 -27.20
N THR A 16 0.34 4.82 -26.97
CA THR A 16 1.80 4.79 -27.10
C THR A 16 2.44 3.82 -26.10
N VAL A 17 1.94 3.80 -24.85
CA VAL A 17 2.42 2.84 -23.85
C VAL A 17 2.07 1.40 -24.26
N TRP A 18 0.89 1.19 -24.82
CA TRP A 18 0.47 -0.13 -25.32
C TRP A 18 1.36 -0.62 -26.47
N GLU A 19 1.66 0.23 -27.45
CA GLU A 19 2.54 -0.13 -28.56
C GLU A 19 3.94 -0.50 -28.08
N ILE A 20 4.52 0.28 -27.16
CA ILE A 20 5.84 -0.02 -26.58
C ILE A 20 5.81 -1.36 -25.83
N LEU A 21 4.79 -1.61 -25.01
CA LEU A 21 4.65 -2.86 -24.26
C LEU A 21 4.48 -4.06 -25.20
N LYS A 22 3.67 -3.92 -26.25
CA LYS A 22 3.43 -4.96 -27.25
C LYS A 22 4.71 -5.28 -28.04
N GLN A 23 5.46 -4.26 -28.45
CA GLN A 23 6.78 -4.42 -29.09
C GLN A 23 7.78 -5.12 -28.16
N ALA A 24 7.70 -4.86 -26.84
CA ALA A 24 8.51 -5.51 -25.82
C ALA A 24 8.00 -6.90 -25.39
N GLY A 25 6.89 -7.40 -25.96
CA GLY A 25 6.33 -8.73 -25.67
C GLY A 25 5.54 -8.83 -24.36
N HIS A 26 5.02 -7.73 -23.83
CA HIS A 26 4.24 -7.70 -22.59
C HIS A 26 2.73 -7.54 -22.85
N GLU A 27 1.91 -8.49 -22.37
CA GLU A 27 0.45 -8.43 -22.49
C GLU A 27 -0.21 -7.49 -21.45
N PRO A 28 -1.32 -6.82 -21.80
CA PRO A 28 -2.05 -5.96 -20.89
C PRO A 28 -2.72 -6.73 -19.75
N ALA A 29 -2.78 -6.12 -18.56
CA ALA A 29 -3.47 -6.69 -17.41
C ALA A 29 -5.00 -6.74 -17.65
N PRO A 30 -5.71 -7.80 -17.21
CA PRO A 30 -7.14 -7.96 -17.47
C PRO A 30 -8.00 -6.88 -16.78
N GLU A 31 -9.02 -6.39 -17.49
CA GLU A 31 -10.03 -5.48 -16.96
C GLU A 31 -10.88 -6.13 -15.86
N ARG A 32 -11.31 -5.32 -14.90
CA ARG A 32 -12.08 -5.79 -13.72
C ARG A 32 -13.39 -5.02 -13.59
N VAL A 33 -14.46 -5.78 -13.43
CA VAL A 33 -15.84 -5.29 -13.25
C VAL A 33 -16.02 -4.67 -11.86
N SER A 34 -16.66 -3.50 -11.80
CA SER A 34 -17.02 -2.80 -10.55
C SER A 34 -18.53 -2.80 -10.30
N THR A 35 -18.99 -2.96 -9.04
CA THR A 35 -20.34 -2.51 -8.64
C THR A 35 -20.52 -2.29 -7.12
N THR A 36 -21.34 -1.27 -6.81
CA THR A 36 -22.13 -0.92 -5.60
C THR A 36 -21.50 -0.64 -4.22
N TRP A 37 -20.29 -1.09 -3.89
CA TRP A 37 -19.62 -0.64 -2.62
C TRP A 37 -19.15 0.82 -2.63
N ALA A 38 -19.19 1.46 -3.80
CA ALA A 38 -18.64 2.80 -4.02
C ALA A 38 -19.30 3.87 -3.14
N ASP A 39 -20.57 3.73 -2.78
CA ASP A 39 -21.30 4.77 -2.04
C ASP A 39 -20.87 4.88 -0.57
N PHE A 40 -20.56 3.76 0.09
CA PHE A 40 -19.95 3.76 1.44
C PHE A 40 -18.53 4.35 1.41
N LEU A 41 -17.82 4.11 0.31
CA LEU A 41 -16.43 4.51 0.10
C LEU A 41 -16.24 5.95 -0.37
N ARG A 42 -17.35 6.65 -0.68
CA ARG A 42 -17.37 8.05 -1.10
C ARG A 42 -17.34 9.04 0.07
N SER A 43 -17.29 8.58 1.32
CA SER A 43 -17.00 9.44 2.49
C SER A 43 -15.47 9.57 2.66
N PRO A 44 -14.81 10.61 2.11
CA PRO A 44 -13.38 10.54 1.81
C PRO A 44 -12.47 10.88 3.00
N ALA A 45 -13.00 11.35 4.13
CA ALA A 45 -12.23 12.12 5.11
C ALA A 45 -11.95 11.44 6.46
N ASP A 46 -12.59 10.31 6.78
CA ASP A 46 -12.67 9.85 8.18
C ASP A 46 -12.53 8.33 8.37
N ALA A 47 -11.82 7.59 7.52
CA ALA A 47 -11.71 6.13 7.69
C ALA A 47 -10.25 5.65 7.60
N LEU A 48 -9.80 4.89 8.61
CA LEU A 48 -8.63 3.99 8.58
C LEU A 48 -9.13 2.61 8.18
N PRO A 49 -9.35 2.35 6.91
CA PRO A 49 -10.42 1.51 6.43
C PRO A 49 -10.04 0.07 6.16
N ALA A 50 -8.82 -0.41 6.45
CA ALA A 50 -8.57 -1.84 6.41
C ALA A 50 -7.32 -2.19 7.21
N CYS A 51 -7.42 -3.24 8.03
CA CYS A 51 -6.36 -3.87 8.80
C CYS A 51 -6.39 -5.38 8.58
N ASP A 52 -5.22 -5.98 8.35
CA ASP A 52 -5.10 -7.41 8.07
C ASP A 52 -3.67 -7.92 8.33
N PHE A 53 -3.55 -9.24 8.45
CA PHE A 53 -2.28 -9.94 8.57
C PHE A 53 -1.78 -10.44 7.21
N ILE A 54 -0.49 -10.21 6.95
CA ILE A 54 0.25 -10.85 5.86
C ILE A 54 1.20 -11.88 6.44
N GLU A 55 1.13 -13.10 5.90
CA GLU A 55 2.08 -14.15 6.24
C GLU A 55 3.27 -14.17 5.28
N THR A 56 4.48 -14.27 5.81
CA THR A 56 5.71 -14.48 5.05
C THR A 56 6.48 -15.66 5.62
N ILE A 57 6.99 -16.54 4.76
CA ILE A 57 7.84 -17.67 5.17
C ILE A 57 9.29 -17.25 4.93
N THR A 58 10.11 -17.35 5.96
CA THR A 58 11.55 -17.06 5.87
C THR A 58 12.31 -18.25 5.31
N VAL A 59 13.55 -18.05 4.88
CA VAL A 59 14.40 -19.09 4.27
C VAL A 59 14.61 -20.33 5.15
N ASN A 60 14.48 -20.18 6.48
CA ASN A 60 14.57 -21.30 7.42
C ASN A 60 13.21 -21.94 7.75
N GLY A 61 12.17 -21.62 6.96
CA GLY A 61 10.82 -22.16 7.12
C GLY A 61 9.98 -21.50 8.22
N ARG A 62 10.51 -20.53 8.97
CA ARG A 62 9.73 -19.84 10.01
C ARG A 62 8.72 -18.90 9.38
N ARG A 63 7.45 -19.05 9.79
CA ARG A 63 6.36 -18.13 9.44
C ARG A 63 6.46 -16.84 10.26
N GLN A 64 6.22 -15.73 9.59
CA GLN A 64 6.17 -14.38 10.16
C GLN A 64 4.82 -13.76 9.80
N TYR A 65 4.21 -13.11 10.77
CA TYR A 65 2.94 -12.41 10.66
C TYR A 65 3.23 -10.91 10.70
N THR A 66 2.82 -10.22 9.64
CA THR A 66 2.92 -8.76 9.51
C THR A 66 1.53 -8.19 9.67
N LEU A 67 1.31 -7.37 10.69
CA LEU A 67 0.07 -6.59 10.82
C LEU A 67 0.25 -5.27 10.08
N ALA A 68 -0.66 -4.95 9.17
CA ALA A 68 -0.61 -3.72 8.40
C ALA A 68 -1.99 -3.11 8.21
N ILE A 69 -1.99 -1.81 7.91
CA ILE A 69 -3.19 -1.03 7.61
C ILE A 69 -3.02 -0.28 6.29
N ILE A 70 -4.12 0.02 5.61
CA ILE A 70 -4.13 0.86 4.41
C ILE A 70 -5.33 1.81 4.38
N GLU A 71 -5.05 3.10 4.23
CA GLU A 71 -6.05 4.16 4.03
C GLU A 71 -6.84 4.00 2.72
N HIS A 72 -8.14 4.30 2.71
CA HIS A 72 -9.01 4.03 1.56
C HIS A 72 -8.83 5.13 0.53
N THR A 73 -8.96 6.37 0.96
CA THR A 73 -8.87 7.53 0.07
C THR A 73 -7.42 7.73 -0.35
N GLY A 74 -6.52 7.94 0.61
CA GLY A 74 -5.11 8.26 0.36
C GLY A 74 -4.26 7.07 -0.07
N ARG A 75 -4.76 5.83 0.05
CA ARG A 75 -3.99 4.60 -0.18
C ARG A 75 -2.73 4.47 0.67
N ARG A 76 -2.51 5.32 1.66
CA ARG A 76 -1.32 5.26 2.50
C ARG A 76 -1.33 3.96 3.29
N ILE A 77 -0.23 3.21 3.22
CA ILE A 77 -0.06 2.00 3.99
C ILE A 77 0.78 2.27 5.23
N ARG A 78 0.62 1.41 6.24
CA ARG A 78 1.51 1.39 7.39
C ARG A 78 1.67 -0.02 7.92
N VAL A 79 2.91 -0.43 8.15
CA VAL A 79 3.20 -1.69 8.84
C VAL A 79 3.23 -1.42 10.35
N LEU A 80 2.30 -2.03 11.09
CA LEU A 80 2.19 -1.85 12.54
C LEU A 80 3.18 -2.71 13.31
N GLY A 81 3.53 -3.87 12.77
CA GLY A 81 4.48 -4.76 13.41
C GLY A 81 4.65 -6.09 12.68
N ILE A 82 5.70 -6.81 13.04
CA ILE A 82 6.02 -8.15 12.54
C ILE A 82 6.36 -9.03 13.74
N THR A 83 5.84 -10.26 13.75
CA THR A 83 6.11 -11.26 14.80
C THR A 83 5.98 -12.68 14.26
N ALA A 84 6.73 -13.62 14.81
CA ALA A 84 6.49 -15.05 14.62
C ALA A 84 5.24 -15.55 15.39
N HIS A 85 4.83 -14.81 16.42
CA HIS A 85 3.81 -15.21 17.38
C HIS A 85 2.80 -14.05 17.59
N PRO A 86 1.71 -13.98 16.81
CA PRO A 86 0.70 -12.93 16.90
C PRO A 86 -0.22 -13.18 18.10
N THR A 87 0.34 -13.11 19.31
CA THR A 87 -0.40 -13.27 20.56
C THR A 87 -1.34 -12.07 20.79
N ALA A 88 -2.40 -12.27 21.58
CA ALA A 88 -3.35 -11.21 21.90
C ALA A 88 -2.67 -9.95 22.46
N SER A 89 -1.71 -10.11 23.38
CA SER A 89 -0.96 -8.99 23.97
C SER A 89 -0.14 -8.22 22.94
N TRP A 90 0.48 -8.93 21.99
CA TRP A 90 1.22 -8.31 20.89
C TRP A 90 0.29 -7.50 19.97
N VAL A 91 -0.86 -8.07 19.60
CA VAL A 91 -1.84 -7.37 18.73
C VAL A 91 -2.41 -6.14 19.43
N VAL A 92 -2.75 -6.27 20.71
CA VAL A 92 -3.19 -5.14 21.55
C VAL A 92 -2.15 -4.03 21.55
N GLN A 93 -0.87 -4.36 21.73
CA GLN A 93 0.18 -3.34 21.72
C GLN A 93 0.33 -2.66 20.35
N ALA A 94 0.25 -3.43 19.27
CA ALA A 94 0.32 -2.89 17.91
C ALA A 94 -0.84 -1.92 17.62
N VAL A 95 -2.05 -2.23 18.10
CA VAL A 95 -3.23 -1.36 17.98
C VAL A 95 -3.12 -0.11 18.86
N LYS A 96 -2.61 -0.24 20.10
CA LYS A 96 -2.35 0.93 20.97
C LYS A 96 -1.37 1.90 20.32
N ASN A 97 -0.28 1.38 19.75
CA ASN A 97 0.68 2.22 19.03
C ASN A 97 0.00 2.93 17.86
N LEU A 98 -0.82 2.22 17.07
CA LEU A 98 -1.60 2.84 15.99
C LEU A 98 -2.46 4.00 16.49
N VAL A 99 -3.24 3.79 17.55
CA VAL A 99 -4.10 4.84 18.14
C VAL A 99 -3.28 6.08 18.51
N MET A 100 -2.17 5.88 19.23
CA MET A 100 -1.29 6.99 19.63
C MET A 100 -0.76 7.78 18.42
N ASP A 101 -0.38 7.09 17.34
CA ASP A 101 0.12 7.76 16.14
C ASP A 101 -0.98 8.52 15.39
N VAL A 102 -2.21 8.02 15.40
CA VAL A 102 -3.38 8.68 14.78
C VAL A 102 -3.73 9.95 15.55
N GLU A 103 -3.74 9.87 16.88
CA GLU A 103 -3.93 11.02 17.77
C GLU A 103 -2.84 12.07 17.55
N GLN A 104 -1.56 11.66 17.52
CA GLN A 104 -0.43 12.56 17.29
C GLN A 104 -0.48 13.23 15.91
N ALA A 105 -0.95 12.52 14.89
CA ALA A 105 -1.09 13.06 13.54
C ALA A 105 -2.31 13.98 13.38
N GLY A 106 -3.19 14.08 14.38
CA GLY A 106 -4.45 14.84 14.30
C GLY A 106 -5.43 14.25 13.28
N CYS A 107 -5.27 12.98 12.91
CA CYS A 107 -6.11 12.32 11.91
C CYS A 107 -7.46 11.92 12.54
N ARG A 108 -8.57 12.28 11.89
CA ARG A 108 -9.94 11.95 12.33
C ARG A 108 -10.42 10.61 11.78
N ALA A 109 -9.65 9.56 12.00
CA ALA A 109 -10.13 8.22 11.66
C ALA A 109 -11.33 7.86 12.55
N ARG A 110 -12.49 7.61 11.95
CA ARG A 110 -13.73 7.21 12.64
C ARG A 110 -14.04 5.73 12.48
N TYR A 111 -13.46 5.05 11.49
CA TYR A 111 -13.75 3.64 11.19
C TYR A 111 -12.47 2.84 10.94
N LEU A 112 -12.44 1.60 11.45
CA LEU A 112 -11.47 0.56 11.11
C LEU A 112 -12.15 -0.68 10.56
N ILE A 113 -11.90 -1.03 9.28
CA ILE A 113 -12.36 -2.32 8.76
C ILE A 113 -11.31 -3.39 9.09
N ARG A 114 -11.76 -4.53 9.59
CA ARG A 114 -10.91 -5.72 9.74
C ARG A 114 -11.71 -6.97 9.43
N ASP A 115 -11.02 -8.04 9.09
CA ASP A 115 -11.67 -9.33 8.97
C ASP A 115 -11.98 -9.94 10.35
N ARG A 116 -12.58 -11.13 10.33
CA ARG A 116 -12.99 -11.86 11.53
C ARG A 116 -11.91 -12.84 12.01
N ASP A 117 -10.64 -12.66 11.62
CA ASP A 117 -9.56 -13.56 12.01
C ASP A 117 -9.45 -13.63 13.55
N ALA A 118 -9.34 -14.86 14.07
CA ALA A 118 -9.20 -15.13 15.50
C ALA A 118 -7.93 -14.53 16.12
N LYS A 119 -6.96 -14.09 15.30
CA LYS A 119 -5.79 -13.33 15.75
C LYS A 119 -6.16 -11.96 16.36
N PHE A 120 -7.36 -11.44 16.08
CA PHE A 120 -7.85 -10.18 16.64
C PHE A 120 -8.61 -10.43 17.95
N PRO A 121 -8.04 -10.10 19.13
CA PRO A 121 -8.75 -10.24 20.40
C PRO A 121 -9.84 -9.18 20.54
N ALA A 122 -10.94 -9.50 21.22
CA ALA A 122 -12.07 -8.56 21.43
C ALA A 122 -11.64 -7.22 22.05
N LEU A 123 -10.60 -7.25 22.90
CA LEU A 123 -10.03 -6.06 23.56
C LEU A 123 -9.57 -4.97 22.58
N ILE A 124 -9.23 -5.30 21.32
CA ILE A 124 -8.85 -4.25 20.37
C ILE A 124 -10.03 -3.35 20.00
N ASP A 125 -11.24 -3.89 19.96
CA ASP A 125 -12.43 -3.12 19.58
C ASP A 125 -12.79 -2.13 20.70
N GLU A 126 -12.54 -2.48 21.96
CA GLU A 126 -12.64 -1.56 23.10
C GLU A 126 -11.63 -0.41 23.00
N ILE A 127 -10.35 -0.73 22.76
CA ILE A 127 -9.28 0.27 22.61
C ILE A 127 -9.56 1.23 21.45
N LEU A 128 -10.02 0.71 20.32
CA LEU A 128 -10.39 1.52 19.16
C LEU A 128 -11.61 2.40 19.48
N SER A 129 -12.62 1.86 20.16
CA SER A 129 -13.81 2.61 20.55
C SER A 129 -13.48 3.75 21.53
N GLU A 130 -12.57 3.53 22.49
CA GLU A 130 -12.09 4.58 23.41
C GLU A 130 -11.39 5.72 22.65
N ALA A 131 -10.70 5.41 21.55
CA ALA A 131 -10.09 6.37 20.64
C ALA A 131 -11.08 7.02 19.65
N GLY A 132 -12.38 6.71 19.74
CA GLY A 132 -13.40 7.20 18.79
C GLY A 132 -13.37 6.52 17.42
N ILE A 133 -12.70 5.37 17.29
CA ILE A 133 -12.60 4.57 16.07
C ILE A 133 -13.56 3.38 16.17
N GLN A 134 -14.60 3.37 15.33
CA GLN A 134 -15.55 2.26 15.26
C GLN A 134 -14.99 1.10 14.40
N THR A 135 -14.89 -0.09 14.97
CA THR A 135 -14.57 -1.29 14.18
C THR A 135 -15.76 -1.69 13.29
N VAL A 136 -15.46 -1.98 12.02
CA VAL A 136 -16.38 -2.58 11.05
C VAL A 136 -15.84 -3.94 10.64
N LEU A 137 -16.54 -5.00 11.00
CA LEU A 137 -16.15 -6.35 10.58
C LEU A 137 -16.53 -6.58 9.13
N THR A 138 -15.65 -7.23 8.37
CA THR A 138 -16.03 -7.70 7.03
C THR A 138 -17.21 -8.69 7.13
N GLY A 139 -18.14 -8.57 6.18
CA GLY A 139 -19.26 -9.49 6.04
C GLY A 139 -18.76 -10.89 5.70
N ILE A 140 -19.43 -11.91 6.23
CA ILE A 140 -19.10 -13.31 5.93
C ILE A 140 -19.24 -13.51 4.40
N ARG A 141 -18.17 -13.94 3.73
CA ARG A 141 -18.10 -14.10 2.26
C ARG A 141 -18.28 -12.80 1.47
N MET A 142 -17.88 -11.66 2.04
CA MET A 142 -17.87 -10.36 1.34
C MET A 142 -16.43 -9.84 1.13
N PRO A 143 -15.62 -10.50 0.28
CA PRO A 143 -14.21 -10.13 0.05
C PRO A 143 -14.05 -8.68 -0.47
N ARG A 144 -15.09 -8.13 -1.10
CA ARG A 144 -15.12 -6.74 -1.55
C ARG A 144 -14.87 -5.72 -0.44
N MET A 145 -15.22 -6.02 0.82
CA MET A 145 -14.99 -5.12 1.96
C MET A 145 -13.51 -4.98 2.31
N ASN A 146 -12.68 -5.99 2.02
CA ASN A 146 -11.25 -5.97 2.25
C ASN A 146 -10.44 -5.81 0.95
N ALA A 147 -11.11 -5.58 -0.19
CA ALA A 147 -10.49 -5.68 -1.52
C ALA A 147 -9.30 -4.72 -1.73
N ILE A 148 -9.19 -3.65 -0.95
CA ILE A 148 -8.07 -2.71 -1.04
C ILE A 148 -6.87 -3.21 -0.29
N MET A 149 -7.08 -3.73 0.92
CA MET A 149 -6.05 -4.44 1.64
C MET A 149 -5.59 -5.64 0.82
N GLU A 150 -6.49 -6.50 0.37
CA GLU A 150 -6.15 -7.68 -0.44
C GLU A 150 -5.35 -7.29 -1.71
N ARG A 151 -5.76 -6.21 -2.40
CA ARG A 151 -5.03 -5.70 -3.57
C ARG A 151 -3.65 -5.17 -3.19
N TRP A 152 -3.53 -4.49 -2.05
CA TRP A 152 -2.25 -4.05 -1.55
C TRP A 152 -1.36 -5.23 -1.16
N VAL A 153 -1.87 -6.22 -0.43
CA VAL A 153 -1.16 -7.46 -0.08
C VAL A 153 -0.64 -8.15 -1.33
N GLN A 154 -1.49 -8.26 -2.36
CA GLN A 154 -1.08 -8.82 -3.66
C GLN A 154 0.03 -8.00 -4.33
N SER A 155 -0.01 -6.67 -4.24
CA SER A 155 1.06 -5.81 -4.77
C SER A 155 2.36 -6.00 -3.97
N CYS A 156 2.29 -6.01 -2.65
CA CYS A 156 3.42 -6.25 -1.75
C CYS A 156 4.08 -7.61 -2.03
N ARG A 157 3.29 -8.65 -2.24
CA ARG A 157 3.81 -9.97 -2.64
C ARG A 157 4.54 -9.91 -3.97
N ARG A 158 3.87 -9.45 -5.03
CA ARG A 158 4.42 -9.44 -6.40
C ARG A 158 5.64 -8.54 -6.56
N GLU A 159 5.67 -7.41 -5.86
CA GLU A 159 6.71 -6.39 -6.00
C GLU A 159 7.87 -6.60 -5.03
N LEU A 160 7.63 -7.21 -3.86
CA LEU A 160 8.64 -7.40 -2.82
C LEU A 160 8.78 -8.86 -2.40
N LEU A 161 7.77 -9.44 -1.75
CA LEU A 161 7.94 -10.67 -0.97
C LEU A 161 8.21 -11.91 -1.82
N ASP A 162 7.69 -11.96 -3.05
CA ASP A 162 7.91 -13.07 -3.98
C ASP A 162 9.25 -12.93 -4.75
N ARG A 163 9.90 -11.75 -4.65
CA ARG A 163 11.18 -11.43 -5.31
C ARG A 163 12.36 -11.37 -4.35
N CYS A 164 12.10 -11.45 -3.05
CA CYS A 164 13.10 -11.35 -2.00
C CYS A 164 13.07 -12.60 -1.14
N LEU A 165 14.20 -13.31 -1.06
CA LEU A 165 14.35 -14.32 -0.02
C LEU A 165 14.39 -13.59 1.33
N ILE A 166 13.59 -14.02 2.30
CA ILE A 166 13.54 -13.34 3.61
C ILE A 166 14.32 -14.17 4.62
N TRP A 167 15.45 -13.65 5.11
CA TRP A 167 16.37 -14.41 5.96
C TRP A 167 15.84 -14.60 7.39
N ASN A 168 15.28 -13.55 7.98
CA ASN A 168 14.76 -13.54 9.34
C ASN A 168 13.81 -12.34 9.53
N GLU A 169 13.22 -12.22 10.72
CA GLU A 169 12.31 -11.12 11.08
C GLU A 169 12.95 -9.73 10.91
N ARG A 170 14.24 -9.57 11.26
CA ARG A 170 14.94 -8.29 11.11
C ARG A 170 15.07 -7.89 9.64
N HIS A 171 15.39 -8.85 8.76
CA HIS A 171 15.43 -8.59 7.33
C HIS A 171 14.03 -8.28 6.79
N LEU A 172 13.00 -9.03 7.19
CA LEU A 172 11.61 -8.74 6.80
C LEU A 172 11.19 -7.32 7.20
N ARG A 173 11.53 -6.90 8.43
CA ARG A 173 11.26 -5.55 8.94
C ARG A 173 11.95 -4.48 8.10
N HIS A 174 13.20 -4.69 7.71
CA HIS A 174 13.91 -3.76 6.84
C HIS A 174 13.26 -3.68 5.45
N ALA A 175 13.00 -4.83 4.83
CA ALA A 175 12.39 -4.93 3.50
C ALA A 175 11.02 -4.25 3.45
N LEU A 176 10.14 -4.55 4.41
CA LEU A 176 8.82 -3.93 4.50
C LEU A 176 8.87 -2.44 4.82
N ARG A 177 9.84 -1.97 5.60
CA ARG A 177 10.02 -0.53 5.86
C ARG A 177 10.44 0.23 4.60
N GLU A 178 11.35 -0.34 3.81
CA GLU A 178 11.75 0.25 2.53
C GLU A 178 10.59 0.22 1.52
N TYR A 179 9.84 -0.88 1.48
CA TYR A 179 8.65 -0.97 0.64
C TYR A 179 7.53 0.00 1.08
N GLU A 180 7.29 0.18 2.37
CA GLU A 180 6.34 1.18 2.87
C GLU A 180 6.72 2.58 2.40
N ARG A 181 8.00 2.94 2.50
CA ARG A 181 8.51 4.22 2.03
C ARG A 181 8.32 4.39 0.52
N PHE A 182 8.69 3.37 -0.25
CA PHE A 182 8.53 3.34 -1.70
C PHE A 182 7.05 3.47 -2.11
N TYR A 183 6.17 2.67 -1.50
CA TYR A 183 4.74 2.63 -1.82
C TYR A 183 4.07 3.97 -1.53
N ASN A 184 4.38 4.58 -0.37
CA ASN A 184 3.75 5.81 0.08
C ASN A 184 4.31 7.05 -0.63
N ARG A 185 5.58 7.06 -1.04
CA ARG A 185 6.23 8.29 -1.56
C ARG A 185 6.52 8.25 -3.06
N HIS A 186 6.68 7.07 -3.65
CA HIS A 186 7.17 6.94 -5.01
C HIS A 186 6.17 6.25 -5.93
N ARG A 187 5.73 5.03 -5.57
CA ARG A 187 4.87 4.19 -6.41
C ARG A 187 3.65 4.94 -6.92
N ALA A 188 3.41 4.92 -8.23
CA ALA A 188 2.23 5.53 -8.84
C ALA A 188 0.96 4.72 -8.54
N HIS A 189 -0.14 5.40 -8.21
CA HIS A 189 -1.44 4.76 -7.97
C HIS A 189 -2.49 5.31 -8.93
N GLN A 190 -3.05 4.46 -9.78
CA GLN A 190 -4.15 4.82 -10.70
C GLN A 190 -5.35 5.43 -9.96
N ALA A 191 -5.67 4.90 -8.77
CA ALA A 191 -6.77 5.40 -7.95
C ALA A 191 -6.54 6.84 -7.42
N LEU A 192 -5.30 7.33 -7.47
CA LEU A 192 -4.90 8.69 -7.08
C LEU A 192 -4.48 9.53 -8.29
N GLY A 193 -4.89 9.16 -9.50
CA GLY A 193 -4.47 9.87 -10.71
C GLY A 193 -2.96 9.79 -10.97
N GLN A 194 -2.32 8.67 -10.63
CA GLN A 194 -0.86 8.44 -10.68
C GLN A 194 -0.02 9.15 -9.59
N ALA A 195 -0.65 9.84 -8.65
CA ALA A 195 0.05 10.31 -7.44
C ALA A 195 0.51 9.13 -6.57
N ALA A 196 1.42 9.40 -5.63
CA ALA A 196 1.68 8.53 -4.48
C ALA A 196 0.92 9.06 -3.24
N PRO A 197 0.62 8.23 -2.24
CA PRO A 197 -0.10 8.65 -1.03
C PRO A 197 0.43 9.93 -0.38
N LEU A 198 1.75 10.14 -0.42
CA LEU A 198 2.45 11.28 0.18
C LEU A 198 3.17 12.15 -0.86
N ARG A 199 2.82 12.04 -2.15
CA ARG A 199 3.43 12.84 -3.23
C ARG A 199 2.42 13.12 -4.34
N THR A 200 2.19 14.38 -4.63
CA THR A 200 1.36 14.83 -5.75
C THR A 200 2.01 14.50 -7.10
N VAL A 201 1.20 14.50 -8.15
CA VAL A 201 1.71 14.44 -9.52
C VAL A 201 2.39 15.78 -9.83
N PRO A 202 3.61 15.78 -10.41
CA PRO A 202 4.22 17.03 -10.88
C PRO A 202 3.43 17.63 -12.04
N ASP A 203 3.58 18.94 -12.24
CA ASP A 203 2.98 19.59 -13.41
C ASP A 203 3.55 18.99 -14.71
N PRO A 204 2.72 18.81 -15.76
CA PRO A 204 3.19 18.26 -17.01
C PRO A 204 4.23 19.17 -17.66
N ILE A 205 5.34 18.59 -18.11
CA ILE A 205 6.31 19.28 -18.95
C ILE A 205 5.69 19.42 -20.34
N THR A 206 5.53 20.66 -20.81
CA THR A 206 4.90 20.95 -22.11
C THR A 206 5.90 21.16 -23.23
N ASP A 207 7.16 21.46 -22.92
CA ASP A 207 8.22 21.68 -23.89
C ASP A 207 8.87 20.34 -24.31
N PRO A 208 8.77 19.95 -25.59
CA PRO A 208 9.39 18.72 -26.09
C PRO A 208 10.92 18.69 -25.97
N GLU A 209 11.62 19.83 -26.11
CA GLU A 209 13.08 19.87 -25.98
C GLU A 209 13.50 19.58 -24.54
N GLN A 210 12.79 20.18 -23.57
CA GLN A 210 12.98 19.87 -22.15
C GLN A 210 12.75 18.38 -21.84
N ILE A 211 11.80 17.71 -22.51
CA ILE A 211 11.55 16.27 -22.32
C ILE A 211 12.71 15.42 -22.83
N ILE A 212 13.30 15.79 -23.98
CA ILE A 212 14.44 15.07 -24.56
C ILE A 212 15.67 15.17 -23.65
N ASP A 213 15.88 16.34 -23.04
CA ASP A 213 17.02 16.62 -22.18
C ASP A 213 16.79 16.29 -20.68
N LEU A 214 15.68 15.61 -20.35
CA LEU A 214 15.37 15.21 -18.98
C LEU A 214 16.46 14.29 -18.41
N ASN A 215 17.18 14.80 -17.40
CA ASN A 215 18.14 14.02 -16.64
C ASN A 215 17.44 13.10 -15.63
N ILE A 216 16.96 11.94 -16.10
CA ILE A 216 16.30 10.94 -15.27
C ILE A 216 17.35 10.20 -14.44
N ARG A 217 17.24 10.32 -13.12
CA ARG A 217 18.02 9.55 -12.15
C ARG A 217 17.19 8.38 -11.63
N ARG A 218 17.76 7.17 -11.73
CA ARG A 218 17.23 5.96 -11.11
C ARG A 218 17.93 5.72 -9.78
N ARG A 219 17.14 5.46 -8.73
CA ARG A 219 17.61 5.03 -7.42
C ARG A 219 17.07 3.63 -7.14
N ASP A 220 17.99 2.69 -6.95
CA ASP A 220 17.64 1.33 -6.55
C ASP A 220 17.50 1.20 -5.04
N ARG A 221 16.48 0.45 -4.61
CA ARG A 221 16.33 0.01 -3.23
C ARG A 221 16.26 -1.51 -3.17
N LEU A 222 16.65 -2.06 -2.01
CA LEU A 222 16.63 -3.50 -1.74
C LEU A 222 17.33 -4.31 -2.84
N GLY A 223 18.55 -3.90 -3.21
CA GLY A 223 19.34 -4.59 -4.23
C GLY A 223 18.78 -4.50 -5.65
N GLY A 224 17.96 -3.48 -5.95
CA GLY A 224 17.33 -3.32 -7.27
C GLY A 224 15.99 -4.04 -7.42
N ILE A 225 15.36 -4.46 -6.32
CA ILE A 225 13.99 -5.00 -6.36
C ILE A 225 12.98 -3.87 -6.59
N LEU A 226 13.22 -2.70 -5.98
CA LEU A 226 12.40 -1.51 -6.13
C LEU A 226 13.22 -0.42 -6.83
N HIS A 227 12.58 0.28 -7.76
CA HIS A 227 13.19 1.34 -8.56
C HIS A 227 12.44 2.64 -8.34
N GLU A 228 13.16 3.70 -7.98
CA GLU A 228 12.63 5.05 -7.92
C GLU A 228 13.23 5.89 -9.05
N TYR A 229 12.38 6.61 -9.79
CA TYR A 229 12.81 7.51 -10.86
C TYR A 229 12.51 8.97 -10.50
N SER A 230 13.47 9.86 -10.69
CA SER A 230 13.28 11.29 -10.47
C SER A 230 14.17 12.11 -11.40
N HIS A 231 13.78 13.32 -11.74
CA HIS A 231 14.69 14.29 -12.34
C HIS A 231 14.89 15.48 -11.37
N PRO A 232 16.07 16.12 -11.34
CA PRO A 232 16.23 17.40 -10.66
C PRO A 232 15.33 18.45 -11.31
N ALA A 233 14.80 19.36 -10.47
CA ALA A 233 14.06 20.54 -10.93
C ALA A 233 15.03 21.59 -11.51
#